data_AF-A0A2S4ZFP3-F1
#
_entry.id   AF-A0A2S4ZFP3-F1
#
_cell.length_a   1.000
_cell.length_b   1.000
_cell.length_c   1.000
_cell.angle_alpha   90.00
_cell.angle_beta   90.00
_cell.angle_gamma   90.00
#
_symmetry.space_group_name_H-M   'P 1'
#
loop_
_entity.id
_entity.type
_entity.pdbx_description
1 polymer ?
#
loop_
_entity_poly.entity_id
_entity_poly.type
_entity_poly.pdbx_seq_one_letter_code
_entity_poly.pdbx_strand_id
1 'polypeptide(L)'
;MRSAQGEIAHFHSERDVDLRLTDRAVRRFAKDLRGSDAIRVVPGSQWVTLRLDAASDVDLLLTLVSVALQAQQTWPDPADRAVADCNDQRGAGFVKADLGGL
;
A
#
# COMPACT_ATOMS: atom_id res chain seq x y z
N MET A 1 -1.21 10.12 -5.45
CA MET A 1 -0.24 10.39 -6.55
C MET A 1 -0.60 9.49 -7.73
N ARG A 2 -0.74 10.03 -8.96
CA ARG A 2 -1.22 9.28 -10.13
C ARG A 2 -0.11 9.12 -11.17
N SER A 3 0.13 7.90 -11.63
CA SER A 3 1.04 7.55 -12.73
C SER A 3 0.28 7.45 -14.05
N ALA A 4 1.01 7.41 -15.17
CA ALA A 4 0.49 7.14 -16.51
C ALA A 4 -0.28 5.79 -16.59
N GLN A 5 -0.02 4.85 -15.67
CA GLN A 5 -0.74 3.57 -15.56
C GLN A 5 -1.85 3.55 -14.48
N GLY A 6 -2.23 4.72 -13.95
CA GLY A 6 -3.26 4.86 -12.91
C GLY A 6 -2.70 5.27 -11.53
N GLU A 7 -3.54 5.18 -10.50
CA GLU A 7 -3.15 5.51 -9.12
C GLU A 7 -2.17 4.49 -8.55
N ILE A 8 -1.08 4.96 -7.95
CA ILE A 8 -0.05 4.11 -7.33
C ILE A 8 -0.11 4.19 -5.82
N ALA A 9 -0.32 5.39 -5.27
CA ALA A 9 -0.43 5.61 -3.85
C ALA A 9 -1.61 6.53 -3.56
N HIS A 10 -2.44 6.10 -2.63
CA HIS A 10 -3.57 6.85 -2.07
C HIS A 10 -3.25 7.20 -0.63
N PHE A 11 -3.22 8.49 -0.31
CA PHE A 11 -2.94 8.97 1.05
C PHE A 11 -4.26 9.22 1.75
N HIS A 12 -4.42 8.62 2.93
CA HIS A 12 -5.55 8.82 3.81
C HIS A 12 -5.23 9.91 4.84
N SER A 13 -6.25 10.51 5.43
CA SER A 13 -6.10 11.67 6.32
C SER A 13 -5.33 11.37 7.63
N GLU A 14 -5.24 10.10 8.03
CA GLU A 14 -4.73 9.67 9.35
C GLU A 14 -3.35 8.99 9.29
N ARG A 15 -2.52 9.32 8.28
CA ARG A 15 -1.16 8.76 8.03
C ARG A 15 -1.12 7.36 7.44
N ASP A 16 -2.28 6.82 7.11
CA ASP A 16 -2.38 5.59 6.33
C ASP A 16 -2.20 5.89 4.85
N VAL A 17 -1.47 5.02 4.16
CA VAL A 17 -1.22 5.10 2.73
C VAL A 17 -1.49 3.75 2.11
N ASP A 18 -2.44 3.70 1.20
CA ASP A 18 -2.66 2.53 0.36
C ASP A 18 -1.75 2.61 -0.85
N LEU A 19 -0.83 1.66 -0.95
CA LEU A 19 0.08 1.51 -2.06
C LEU A 19 -0.35 0.32 -2.94
N ARG A 20 -0.55 0.59 -4.22
CA ARG A 20 -0.85 -0.43 -5.22
C ARG A 20 0.43 -1.16 -5.61
N LEU A 21 0.48 -2.45 -5.32
CA LEU A 21 1.58 -3.33 -5.71
C LEU A 21 1.05 -4.43 -6.62
N THR A 22 1.84 -4.82 -7.61
CA THR A 22 1.50 -6.00 -8.43
C THR A 22 1.53 -7.26 -7.56
N ASP A 23 0.75 -8.27 -7.91
CA ASP A 23 0.76 -9.60 -7.27
C ASP A 23 2.20 -10.14 -7.05
N ARG A 24 3.10 -9.88 -8.01
CA ARG A 24 4.51 -10.28 -7.93
C ARG A 24 5.31 -9.46 -6.92
N ALA A 25 5.09 -8.15 -6.87
CA ALA A 25 5.71 -7.29 -5.86
C ALA A 25 5.22 -7.70 -4.46
N VAL A 26 3.91 -7.86 -4.27
CA VAL A 26 3.34 -8.34 -3.00
C VAL A 26 3.99 -9.66 -2.60
N ARG A 27 4.07 -10.67 -3.48
CA ARG A 27 4.72 -11.96 -3.14
C ARG A 27 6.21 -11.83 -2.83
N ARG A 28 6.94 -10.95 -3.53
CA ARG A 28 8.37 -10.74 -3.32
C ARG A 28 8.65 -10.08 -1.97
N PHE A 29 7.85 -9.09 -1.60
CA PHE A 29 8.05 -8.32 -0.38
C PHE A 29 7.21 -8.85 0.79
N ALA A 30 6.22 -9.72 0.60
CA ALA A 30 5.38 -10.27 1.67
C ALA A 30 6.13 -11.07 2.75
N LYS A 31 7.44 -11.33 2.57
CA LYS A 31 8.31 -11.80 3.65
C LYS A 31 8.87 -10.63 4.48
N ASP A 32 9.39 -9.61 3.80
CA ASP A 32 9.95 -8.41 4.42
C ASP A 32 8.87 -7.53 5.06
N LEU A 33 7.69 -7.43 4.43
CA LEU A 33 6.54 -6.66 4.91
C LEU A 33 5.88 -7.29 6.13
N ARG A 34 5.99 -8.61 6.31
CA ARG A 34 5.31 -9.35 7.39
C ARG A 34 5.96 -9.15 8.76
N GLY A 35 7.20 -8.65 8.78
CA GLY A 35 7.92 -8.30 10.00
C GLY A 35 7.69 -6.87 10.47
N SER A 36 6.92 -6.06 9.73
CA SER A 36 6.66 -4.66 10.05
C SER A 36 5.21 -4.45 10.49
N ASP A 37 5.01 -4.00 11.72
CA ASP A 37 3.70 -3.61 12.26
C ASP A 37 3.10 -2.36 11.56
N ALA A 38 3.91 -1.69 10.73
CA ALA A 38 3.49 -0.56 9.91
C ALA A 38 2.80 -1.00 8.61
N ILE A 39 2.76 -2.30 8.27
CA ILE A 39 2.30 -2.77 6.96
C ILE A 39 1.20 -3.82 7.09
N ARG A 40 0.11 -3.62 6.36
CA ARG A 40 -1.01 -4.55 6.27
C ARG A 40 -1.27 -4.96 4.83
N VAL A 41 -1.22 -6.27 4.60
CA VAL A 41 -1.58 -6.88 3.31
C VAL A 41 -2.98 -7.49 3.43
N VAL A 42 -3.91 -7.03 2.59
CA VAL A 42 -5.31 -7.49 2.59
C VAL A 42 -5.48 -8.58 1.52
N PRO A 43 -5.86 -9.83 1.89
CA PRO A 43 -6.11 -10.88 0.91
C PRO A 43 -7.18 -10.48 -0.11
N GLY A 44 -6.90 -10.69 -1.40
CA GLY A 44 -7.82 -10.33 -2.48
C GLY A 44 -7.83 -8.83 -2.85
N SER A 45 -6.96 -8.03 -2.23
CA SER A 45 -6.70 -6.65 -2.62
C SER A 45 -5.32 -6.51 -3.28
N GLN A 46 -5.23 -5.61 -4.25
CA GLN A 46 -3.97 -5.17 -4.85
C GLN A 46 -3.32 -4.00 -4.10
N TRP A 47 -3.98 -3.54 -3.03
CA TRP A 47 -3.53 -2.46 -2.16
C TRP A 47 -2.88 -3.05 -0.91
N VAL A 48 -1.72 -2.50 -0.56
CA VAL A 48 -1.05 -2.70 0.71
C VAL A 48 -1.19 -1.41 1.50
N THR A 49 -1.70 -1.49 2.73
CA THR A 49 -1.84 -0.33 3.59
C THR A 49 -0.58 -0.17 4.43
N LEU A 50 -0.01 1.03 4.44
CA LEU A 50 1.13 1.41 5.24
C LEU A 50 0.72 2.51 6.21
N ARG A 51 1.17 2.42 7.46
CA ARG A 51 1.01 3.49 8.44
C ARG A 51 2.34 4.23 8.61
N LEU A 52 2.31 5.56 8.48
CA LEU A 52 3.49 6.41 8.56
C LEU A 52 3.64 7.00 9.97
N ASP A 53 4.18 6.22 10.90
CA ASP A 53 4.34 6.65 12.31
C ASP A 53 5.73 7.25 12.59
N ALA A 54 6.74 6.84 11.82
CA ALA A 54 8.12 7.29 11.90
C ALA A 54 8.65 7.83 10.57
N ALA A 55 9.71 8.65 10.62
CA ALA A 55 10.36 9.18 9.42
C ALA A 55 10.90 8.05 8.51
N SER A 56 11.38 6.95 9.10
CA SER A 56 11.81 5.74 8.37
C SER A 56 10.71 5.09 7.55
N ASP A 57 9.45 5.30 7.92
CA ASP A 57 8.30 4.73 7.17
C ASP A 57 8.08 5.49 5.87
N VAL A 58 8.49 6.76 5.82
CA VAL A 58 8.49 7.56 4.58
C VAL A 58 9.54 7.04 3.61
N ASP A 59 10.74 6.71 4.10
CA ASP A 59 11.79 6.10 3.28
C ASP A 59 11.37 4.72 2.74
N LEU A 60 10.67 3.94 3.56
CA LEU A 60 10.06 2.69 3.16
C LEU A 60 8.99 2.90 2.07
N LEU A 61 8.09 3.88 2.25
CA LEU A 61 7.09 4.23 1.25
C LEU A 61 7.74 4.61 -0.08
N LEU A 62 8.76 5.46 -0.07
CA LEU A 62 9.47 5.87 -1.29
C LEU A 62 10.15 4.68 -2.00
N THR A 63 10.71 3.76 -1.22
CA THR A 63 11.30 2.51 -1.73
C THR A 63 10.24 1.67 -2.43
N LEU A 64 9.09 1.46 -1.77
CA LEU A 64 8.02 0.64 -2.31
C LEU A 64 7.33 1.30 -3.53
N VAL A 65 7.18 2.62 -3.55
CA VAL A 65 6.70 3.36 -4.73
C VAL A 65 7.63 3.17 -5.92
N SER A 66 8.95 3.27 -5.70
CA SER A 66 9.96 3.06 -6.76
C SER A 66 9.89 1.64 -7.33
N VAL A 67 9.76 0.64 -6.46
CA VAL A 67 9.55 -0.75 -6.84
C VAL A 67 8.23 -0.95 -7.59
N ALA A 68 7.14 -0.34 -7.13
CA ALA A 68 5.82 -0.42 -7.77
C ALA A 68 5.86 0.14 -9.20
N LEU A 69 6.55 1.26 -9.39
CA LEU A 69 6.77 1.88 -10.70
C LEU A 69 7.60 0.97 -11.61
N GLN A 70 8.72 0.44 -11.12
CA GLN A 70 9.58 -0.45 -11.90
C GLN A 70 8.84 -1.74 -12.30
N ALA A 71 8.05 -2.31 -11.39
CA ALA A 71 7.26 -3.49 -11.65
C ALA A 71 6.21 -3.24 -12.76
N GLN A 72 5.51 -2.09 -12.71
CA GLN A 72 4.54 -1.69 -13.73
C GLN A 72 5.18 -1.47 -15.12
N GLN A 73 6.41 -0.95 -15.17
CA GLN A 73 7.14 -0.78 -16.44
C GLN A 73 7.63 -2.12 -17.02
N THR A 74 8.05 -3.04 -16.16
CA THR A 74 8.64 -4.32 -16.60
C THR A 74 7.57 -5.36 -16.94
N TRP A 75 6.44 -5.32 -16.23
CA TRP A 75 5.32 -6.25 -16.37
C TRP A 75 4.02 -5.47 -16.22
N PRO A 76 3.57 -4.76 -17.27
CA PRO A 76 2.29 -4.08 -17.23
C PRO A 76 1.19 -5.11 -16.94
N ASP A 77 0.42 -4.88 -15.88
CA ASP A 77 -0.74 -5.71 -15.55
C ASP A 77 -1.72 -5.63 -16.73
N PRO A 78 -2.36 -6.74 -17.16
CA PRO A 78 -3.41 -6.66 -18.16
C PRO A 78 -4.48 -5.68 -17.67
N ALA A 79 -4.73 -4.64 -18.48
CA ALA A 79 -5.40 -3.38 -18.13
C ALA A 79 -6.87 -3.46 -17.66
N ASP A 80 -7.34 -4.64 -17.22
CA ASP A 80 -8.77 -4.95 -17.05
C ASP A 80 -9.14 -5.49 -15.67
N ARG A 81 -8.20 -5.59 -14.72
CA ARG A 81 -8.61 -5.80 -13.33
C ARG A 81 -9.21 -4.49 -12.82
N ALA A 82 -10.55 -4.45 -12.77
CA ALA A 82 -11.31 -3.36 -12.17
C ALA A 82 -10.53 -2.84 -10.97
N VAL A 83 -10.12 -1.57 -11.03
CA VAL A 83 -9.32 -0.94 -9.99
C VAL A 83 -10.13 -1.07 -8.72
N ALA A 84 -9.80 -2.08 -7.91
CA ALA A 84 -10.51 -2.33 -6.67
C ALA A 84 -10.42 -1.05 -5.85
N ASP A 85 -11.53 -0.66 -5.25
CA ASP A 85 -11.56 0.42 -4.25
C ASP A 85 -10.42 0.24 -3.22
N CYS A 86 -9.90 1.35 -2.71
CA CYS A 86 -8.79 1.34 -1.76
C CYS A 86 -9.17 0.57 -0.48
N ASN A 87 -8.18 0.16 0.31
CA ASN A 87 -8.44 -0.66 1.49
C ASN A 87 -9.21 0.11 2.57
N ASP A 88 -9.13 1.44 2.58
CA ASP A 88 -9.94 2.27 3.47
C ASP A 88 -11.45 2.13 3.20
N GLN A 89 -11.87 2.14 1.92
CA GLN A 89 -13.26 1.89 1.52
C GLN A 89 -13.72 0.46 1.88
N ARG A 90 -12.79 -0.46 2.12
CA ARG A 90 -13.06 -1.84 2.58
C ARG A 90 -13.06 -1.98 4.10
N GLY A 91 -12.82 -0.89 4.84
CA GLY A 91 -12.64 -0.92 6.30
C GLY A 91 -11.39 -1.68 6.75
N ALA A 92 -10.41 -1.84 5.86
CA ALA A 92 -9.19 -2.62 6.11
C ALA A 92 -8.00 -1.74 6.54
N GLY A 93 -8.19 -0.43 6.68
CA GLY A 93 -7.24 0.52 7.27
C GLY A 93 -6.84 0.13 8.70
N PHE A 94 -5.77 0.74 9.23
CA PHE A 94 -5.36 0.46 10.60
C PHE A 94 -6.48 0.95 11.55
N VAL A 95 -7.02 0.04 12.37
CA VAL A 95 -8.08 0.40 13.33
C VAL A 95 -7.49 1.42 14.31
N LYS A 96 -8.18 2.56 14.49
CA LYS A 96 -7.92 3.48 15.60
C LYS A 96 -7.82 2.66 16.88
N ALA A 97 -6.62 2.57 17.46
CA ALA A 97 -6.58 2.54 18.91
C ALA A 97 -7.12 3.92 19.31
N ASP A 98 -8.37 4.00 19.75
CA ASP A 98 -8.80 5.15 20.52
C ASP A 98 -7.78 5.29 21.65
N LEU A 99 -6.87 6.26 21.52
CA LEU A 99 -6.19 6.88 22.65
C LEU A 99 -7.26 7.70 23.40
N GLY A 100 -8.28 6.99 23.87
CA GLY A 100 -9.29 7.48 24.79
C GLY A 100 -8.78 7.26 26.20
N GLY A 101 -8.42 8.35 26.85
CA GLY A 101 -8.39 8.45 28.30
C GLY A 101 -7.00 8.34 28.94
N LEU A 102 -6.39 9.50 29.19
CA LEU A 102 -6.13 9.92 30.58
C LEU A 102 -6.14 11.45 30.69
#